data_AF-A0A7C3SLF6-F1
#
_entry.id   AF-A0A7C3SLF6-F1
#
_cell.length_a   1.000
_cell.length_b   1.000
_cell.length_c   1.000
_cell.angle_alpha   90.00
_cell.angle_beta   90.00
_cell.angle_gamma   90.00
#
_symmetry.space_group_name_H-M   'P 1'
#
loop_
_entity.id
_entity.type
_entity.pdbx_description
1 polymer ?
#
loop_
_entity_poly.entity_id
_entity_poly.type
_entity_poly.pdbx_seq_one_letter_code
_entity_poly.pdbx_strand_id
1 'polypeptide(L)'
;MIGLRAAATILPAVMLAVLVTVLETAHASPGTASLGEILVRIDVHETGNATVFITFSGTGEASPWITLPKYEQVRACEVKGSFQILNRSTNAYFYVNSTVLLRAAEDGQYSLTLCYSFPYAVLMYEDRGWFMSPLLLADPRAQLVVHVRIPFVEKVTFESPESSGTLDGYRVYNLAKAAGALMQGRVIVEFTSQLRIPSSEMQDPETGITVEYPQPYTGIAAKTLEVARKSYVVLRSIAGTSPPAIRFRFYLPEQSLGGLWALGFVRGEDVNVGGRGPIMLNLALVRYAPGYHETTVIHEMVHVFLGAVGVEANTNTRWFHEGMAQYLSILVASKVGINVTDYASTLENSSRAAFQVALQNPGKHIEKWPSSEEEEGLAYLLSYYVVSNISSRYGGEVYVTRLFSALRRSEKVDSTRSVVMAMSEAAGENLAPLFRHLGFRDVVDWTGDPASQNRQRSSGGSVLPGSTDDSLAAAFTLLGLAIGLVAYLVDQRVRRELETYREKWRIEIATQPSPRG
;
A
#
# COMPACT_ATOMS: atom_id res chain seq x y z
N MET A 1 -67.24 78.00 -25.46
CA MET A 1 -66.01 78.65 -24.98
C MET A 1 -64.83 77.92 -25.60
N ILE A 2 -64.02 78.68 -26.36
CA ILE A 2 -62.56 78.55 -26.56
C ILE A 2 -62.03 77.10 -26.67
N GLY A 3 -61.57 76.55 -27.80
CA GLY A 3 -61.14 77.12 -29.07
C GLY A 3 -59.78 76.52 -29.46
N LEU A 4 -59.69 75.98 -30.69
CA LEU A 4 -58.53 75.89 -31.61
C LEU A 4 -57.26 75.13 -31.10
N ARG A 5 -56.41 74.43 -31.87
CA ARG A 5 -56.17 74.08 -33.30
C ARG A 5 -55.09 72.97 -33.21
N ALA A 6 -55.23 71.81 -33.85
CA ALA A 6 -54.79 71.47 -35.21
C ALA A 6 -53.33 71.84 -35.61
N ALA A 7 -52.58 70.77 -35.93
CA ALA A 7 -51.61 70.57 -37.03
C ALA A 7 -50.11 70.89 -36.85
N ALA A 8 -49.27 69.84 -36.98
CA ALA A 8 -48.22 69.69 -38.01
C ALA A 8 -47.61 68.26 -37.91
N THR A 9 -48.00 67.26 -38.71
CA THR A 9 -47.46 66.80 -40.02
C THR A 9 -45.98 66.37 -40.06
N ILE A 10 -45.73 65.27 -40.81
CA ILE A 10 -44.46 64.72 -41.36
C ILE A 10 -43.84 63.61 -40.46
N LEU A 11 -43.58 62.35 -40.85
CA LEU A 11 -43.65 61.56 -42.09
C LEU A 11 -43.61 60.05 -41.68
N PRO A 12 -44.09 59.09 -42.49
CA PRO A 12 -44.20 57.67 -42.18
C PRO A 12 -43.05 56.83 -42.80
N ALA A 13 -42.33 56.10 -41.96
CA ALA A 13 -41.47 54.93 -42.27
C ALA A 13 -40.89 54.55 -40.90
N VAL A 14 -41.35 53.53 -40.18
CA VAL A 14 -40.96 52.13 -40.34
C VAL A 14 -41.99 51.31 -39.54
N MET A 15 -43.16 51.09 -40.13
CA MET A 15 -44.23 50.24 -39.57
C MET A 15 -44.49 49.04 -40.51
N LEU A 16 -43.43 48.55 -41.17
CA LEU A 16 -43.49 47.39 -42.06
C LEU A 16 -42.14 46.66 -42.21
N ALA A 17 -41.43 46.47 -41.10
CA ALA A 17 -40.24 45.60 -41.03
C ALA A 17 -40.11 44.86 -39.68
N VAL A 18 -41.20 44.75 -38.92
CA VAL A 18 -41.23 44.10 -37.59
C VAL A 18 -42.12 42.86 -37.57
N LEU A 19 -42.71 42.48 -38.70
CA LEU A 19 -43.72 41.42 -38.74
C LEU A 19 -43.60 40.52 -39.97
N VAL A 20 -42.43 39.92 -40.21
CA VAL A 20 -42.19 38.60 -40.85
C VAL A 20 -40.68 38.32 -40.78
N THR A 21 -40.24 37.74 -39.67
CA THR A 21 -39.12 36.77 -39.55
C THR A 21 -39.31 36.01 -38.23
N VAL A 22 -40.50 35.43 -38.08
CA VAL A 22 -40.72 34.33 -37.13
C VAL A 22 -40.53 33.05 -37.94
N LEU A 23 -39.27 32.70 -38.18
CA LEU A 23 -38.80 31.32 -38.33
C LEU A 23 -37.27 31.36 -38.30
N GLU A 24 -36.71 30.50 -37.45
CA GLU A 24 -35.29 30.16 -37.35
C GLU A 24 -34.35 31.27 -36.87
N THR A 25 -34.27 31.43 -35.55
CA THR A 25 -33.07 30.97 -34.83
C THR A 25 -33.39 30.93 -33.35
N ALA A 26 -33.65 29.74 -32.82
CA ALA A 26 -33.37 29.47 -31.42
C ALA A 26 -31.85 29.59 -31.25
N HIS A 27 -31.35 30.82 -31.06
CA HIS A 27 -30.04 31.02 -30.49
C HIS A 27 -30.13 30.46 -29.07
N ALA A 28 -29.68 29.23 -28.91
CA ALA A 28 -29.36 28.68 -27.61
C ALA A 28 -28.50 29.71 -26.89
N SER A 29 -28.97 30.25 -25.76
CA SER A 29 -28.09 30.95 -24.84
C SER A 29 -26.86 30.09 -24.62
N PRO A 30 -25.63 30.65 -24.63
CA PRO A 30 -24.45 29.89 -24.26
C PRO A 30 -24.70 29.35 -22.84
N GLY A 31 -24.95 28.04 -22.76
CA GLY A 31 -25.25 27.36 -21.51
C GLY A 31 -24.12 27.65 -20.54
N THR A 32 -24.48 28.02 -19.31
CA THR A 32 -23.55 28.09 -18.20
C THR A 32 -22.72 26.82 -18.18
N ALA A 33 -21.41 26.94 -18.36
CA ALA A 33 -20.49 25.81 -18.42
C ALA A 33 -20.70 24.92 -17.20
N SER A 34 -21.13 23.67 -17.44
CA SER A 34 -21.36 22.70 -16.39
C SER A 34 -20.44 21.50 -16.62
N LEU A 35 -19.64 21.21 -15.59
CA LEU A 35 -19.01 19.91 -15.46
C LEU A 35 -20.12 18.95 -15.01
N GLY A 36 -20.49 18.02 -15.88
CA GLY A 36 -21.44 16.97 -15.55
C GLY A 36 -20.84 15.91 -14.62
N GLU A 37 -21.42 14.73 -14.64
CA GLU A 37 -20.94 13.55 -13.92
C GLU A 37 -19.70 12.94 -14.60
N ILE A 38 -18.75 12.46 -13.80
CA ILE A 38 -17.69 11.57 -14.26
C ILE A 38 -18.14 10.14 -13.96
N LEU A 39 -18.50 9.41 -15.02
CA LEU A 39 -18.92 8.03 -14.94
C LEU A 39 -17.74 7.10 -15.26
N VAL A 40 -17.41 6.21 -14.33
CA VAL A 40 -16.38 5.18 -14.54
C VAL A 40 -17.05 3.82 -14.67
N ARG A 41 -16.90 3.16 -15.81
CA ARG A 41 -17.37 1.78 -16.01
C ARG A 41 -16.18 0.83 -16.00
N ILE A 42 -16.26 -0.23 -15.20
CA ILE A 42 -15.23 -1.26 -15.08
C ILE A 42 -15.86 -2.59 -15.45
N ASP A 43 -15.44 -3.13 -16.58
CA ASP A 43 -15.87 -4.42 -17.10
C ASP A 43 -14.80 -5.48 -16.81
N VAL A 44 -15.06 -6.36 -15.86
CA VAL A 44 -14.16 -7.45 -15.49
C VAL A 44 -14.42 -8.67 -16.39
N HIS A 45 -13.34 -9.21 -16.94
CA HIS A 45 -13.31 -10.43 -17.75
C HIS A 45 -13.10 -11.66 -16.86
N GLU A 46 -13.47 -12.86 -17.32
CA GLU A 46 -13.29 -14.13 -16.60
C GLU A 46 -11.82 -14.45 -16.26
N THR A 47 -10.86 -13.83 -16.97
CA THR A 47 -9.43 -13.93 -16.66
C THR A 47 -9.02 -13.15 -15.40
N GLY A 48 -9.92 -12.35 -14.83
CA GLY A 48 -9.65 -11.42 -13.73
C GLY A 48 -9.09 -10.07 -14.17
N ASN A 49 -8.77 -9.88 -15.46
CA ASN A 49 -8.42 -8.56 -16.00
C ASN A 49 -9.68 -7.71 -16.21
N ALA A 50 -9.54 -6.39 -16.33
CA ALA A 50 -10.66 -5.52 -16.66
C ALA A 50 -10.36 -4.54 -17.80
N THR A 51 -11.42 -4.00 -18.39
CA THR A 51 -11.37 -2.80 -19.21
C THR A 51 -12.06 -1.67 -18.46
N VAL A 52 -11.37 -0.54 -18.34
CA VAL A 52 -11.89 0.65 -17.65
C VAL A 52 -12.29 1.68 -18.70
N PHE A 53 -13.46 2.26 -18.52
CA PHE A 53 -13.99 3.38 -19.30
C PHE A 53 -14.25 4.56 -18.36
N ILE A 54 -13.76 5.75 -18.71
CA ILE A 54 -13.99 6.98 -17.97
C ILE A 54 -14.68 7.95 -18.90
N THR A 55 -15.95 8.23 -18.65
CA THR A 55 -16.78 9.11 -19.46
C THR A 55 -16.95 10.47 -18.77
N PHE A 56 -16.56 11.51 -19.50
CA PHE A 56 -16.85 12.91 -19.19
C PHE A 56 -17.98 13.37 -20.09
N SER A 57 -18.97 14.06 -19.52
CA SER A 57 -20.06 14.66 -20.31
C SER A 57 -20.50 15.99 -19.71
N GLY A 58 -20.96 16.91 -20.56
CA GLY A 58 -21.42 18.22 -20.12
C GLY A 58 -21.59 19.20 -21.27
N THR A 59 -21.63 20.49 -20.92
CA THR A 59 -21.86 21.59 -21.87
C THR A 59 -20.80 22.67 -21.75
N GLY A 60 -20.53 23.40 -22.84
CA GLY A 60 -19.53 24.47 -22.88
C GLY A 60 -18.08 23.95 -22.78
N GLU A 61 -17.25 24.62 -21.99
CA GLU A 61 -15.86 24.22 -21.73
C GLU A 61 -15.69 23.74 -20.28
N ALA A 62 -14.86 22.72 -20.08
CA ALA A 62 -14.55 22.18 -18.76
C ALA A 62 -13.09 21.73 -18.65
N SER A 63 -12.57 21.71 -17.43
CA SER A 63 -11.18 21.30 -17.13
C SER A 63 -11.06 20.41 -15.89
N PRO A 64 -11.81 19.29 -15.79
CA PRO A 64 -11.69 18.37 -14.66
C PRO A 64 -10.29 17.77 -14.59
N TRP A 65 -9.88 17.40 -13.38
CA TRP A 65 -8.71 16.53 -13.18
C TRP A 65 -9.15 15.15 -12.70
N ILE A 66 -8.39 14.13 -13.10
CA ILE A 66 -8.54 12.75 -12.64
C ILE A 66 -7.17 12.06 -12.62
N THR A 67 -7.07 11.00 -11.83
CA THR A 67 -5.92 10.09 -11.85
C THR A 67 -6.01 9.12 -13.03
N LEU A 68 -4.94 9.01 -13.81
CA LEU A 68 -4.80 8.07 -14.93
C LEU A 68 -3.56 7.19 -14.76
N PRO A 69 -3.56 5.95 -15.31
CA PRO A 69 -2.42 5.06 -15.19
C PRO A 69 -1.19 5.57 -15.95
N LYS A 70 0.00 5.38 -15.36
CA LYS A 70 1.30 5.74 -15.94
C LYS A 70 1.77 4.78 -17.02
N TYR A 71 1.52 3.48 -16.82
CA TYR A 71 2.12 2.40 -17.61
C TYR A 71 1.12 1.69 -18.53
N GLU A 72 -0.14 2.11 -18.52
CA GLU A 72 -1.16 1.59 -19.43
C GLU A 72 -1.45 2.62 -20.52
N GLN A 73 -1.71 2.14 -21.74
CA GLN A 73 -2.05 3.00 -22.85
C GLN A 73 -3.49 3.50 -22.71
N VAL A 74 -3.65 4.75 -22.27
CA VAL A 74 -4.95 5.44 -22.26
C VAL A 74 -5.25 5.96 -23.66
N ARG A 75 -6.40 5.57 -24.22
CA ARG A 75 -6.88 6.04 -25.53
C ARG A 75 -8.28 6.64 -25.42
N ALA A 76 -8.63 7.51 -26.36
CA ALA A 76 -10.01 7.95 -26.52
C ALA A 76 -10.79 6.88 -27.28
N CYS A 77 -11.81 6.32 -26.64
CA CYS A 77 -12.73 5.37 -27.23
C CYS A 77 -13.87 6.08 -27.98
N GLU A 78 -14.40 7.16 -27.41
CA GLU A 78 -15.50 7.95 -27.98
C GLU A 78 -15.24 9.44 -27.73
N VAL A 79 -15.52 10.29 -28.74
CA VAL A 79 -15.27 11.73 -28.68
C VAL A 79 -16.38 12.50 -29.38
N LYS A 80 -16.90 13.50 -28.68
CA LYS A 80 -17.77 14.57 -29.19
C LYS A 80 -17.22 15.90 -28.68
N GLY A 81 -16.92 16.82 -29.60
CA GLY A 81 -16.19 18.04 -29.31
C GLY A 81 -14.68 17.85 -29.47
N SER A 82 -13.88 18.60 -28.71
CA SER A 82 -12.42 18.46 -28.71
C SER A 82 -11.87 18.35 -27.29
N PHE A 83 -10.70 17.69 -27.16
CA PHE A 83 -10.07 17.50 -25.87
C PHE A 83 -8.54 17.59 -25.94
N GLN A 84 -7.93 17.88 -24.79
CA GLN A 84 -6.50 17.78 -24.57
C GLN A 84 -6.24 17.26 -23.15
N ILE A 85 -5.28 16.34 -23.00
CA ILE A 85 -4.88 15.82 -21.69
C ILE A 85 -3.52 16.42 -21.30
N LEU A 86 -3.48 17.06 -20.14
CA LEU A 86 -2.27 17.60 -19.54
C LEU A 86 -1.89 16.76 -18.31
N ASN A 87 -0.77 16.06 -18.41
CA ASN A 87 -0.29 15.19 -17.33
C ASN A 87 0.67 15.94 -16.40
N ARG A 88 0.49 15.76 -15.10
CA ARG A 88 1.41 16.18 -14.05
C ARG A 88 1.94 14.96 -13.31
N SER A 89 3.26 14.93 -13.13
CA SER A 89 3.92 13.88 -12.35
C SER A 89 3.40 13.87 -10.93
N THR A 90 3.27 12.66 -10.37
CA THR A 90 2.90 12.44 -8.96
C THR A 90 3.88 11.46 -8.33
N ASN A 91 3.93 11.46 -7.00
CA ASN A 91 4.66 10.46 -6.21
C ASN A 91 3.99 9.07 -6.24
N ALA A 92 2.75 8.93 -6.74
CA ALA A 92 2.11 7.64 -6.87
C ALA A 92 2.76 6.85 -8.02
N TYR A 93 3.41 5.73 -7.71
CA TYR A 93 4.23 4.98 -8.68
C TYR A 93 3.48 4.64 -9.98
N PHE A 94 2.20 4.27 -9.88
CA PHE A 94 1.38 3.80 -11.00
C PHE A 94 0.48 4.85 -11.65
N TYR A 95 0.37 6.07 -11.11
CA TYR A 95 -0.62 7.05 -11.56
C TYR A 95 -0.05 8.44 -11.79
N VAL A 96 -0.58 9.15 -12.78
CA VAL A 96 -0.38 10.60 -13.00
C VAL A 96 -1.65 11.35 -12.64
N ASN A 97 -1.50 12.63 -12.29
CA ASN A 97 -2.64 13.53 -12.18
C ASN A 97 -2.84 14.19 -13.57
N SER A 98 -4.01 13.98 -14.16
CA SER A 98 -4.30 14.38 -15.53
C SER A 98 -5.43 15.39 -15.54
N THR A 99 -5.15 16.60 -16.00
CA THR A 99 -6.17 17.61 -16.30
C THR A 99 -6.66 17.39 -17.72
N VAL A 100 -7.96 17.20 -17.88
CA VAL A 100 -8.61 17.00 -19.19
C VAL A 100 -9.29 18.29 -19.59
N LEU A 101 -8.75 18.98 -20.58
CA LEU A 101 -9.38 20.16 -21.19
C LEU A 101 -10.43 19.68 -22.19
N LEU A 102 -11.68 20.10 -22.01
CA LEU A 102 -12.84 19.68 -22.79
C LEU A 102 -13.50 20.90 -23.41
N ARG A 103 -13.83 20.81 -24.70
CA ARG A 103 -14.62 21.83 -25.42
C ARG A 103 -15.76 21.19 -26.16
N ALA A 104 -16.94 21.78 -26.00
CA ALA A 104 -18.15 21.42 -26.71
C ALA A 104 -17.99 21.43 -28.24
N ALA A 105 -18.76 20.57 -28.89
CA ALA A 105 -19.04 20.65 -30.32
C ALA A 105 -20.00 21.83 -30.63
N GLU A 106 -20.36 21.98 -31.90
CA GLU A 106 -21.26 23.05 -32.37
C GLU A 106 -22.64 23.05 -31.68
N ASP A 107 -23.10 21.89 -31.22
CA ASP A 107 -24.36 21.74 -30.48
C ASP A 107 -24.27 22.11 -28.99
N GLY A 108 -23.13 22.64 -28.56
CA GLY A 108 -22.89 23.09 -27.19
C GLY A 108 -22.59 21.96 -26.19
N GLN A 109 -22.50 20.70 -26.64
CA GLN A 109 -22.23 19.55 -25.79
C GLN A 109 -20.84 18.95 -26.05
N TYR A 110 -20.22 18.38 -25.00
CA TYR A 110 -19.06 17.50 -25.14
C TYR A 110 -19.34 16.12 -24.55
N SER A 111 -18.67 15.12 -25.09
CA SER A 111 -18.58 13.79 -24.49
C SER A 111 -17.20 13.19 -24.81
N LEU A 112 -16.52 12.68 -23.81
CA LEU A 112 -15.23 12.01 -23.98
C LEU A 112 -15.24 10.73 -23.16
N THR A 113 -15.01 9.59 -23.80
CA THR A 113 -14.76 8.33 -23.11
C THR A 113 -13.31 7.93 -23.31
N LEU A 114 -12.54 7.93 -22.21
CA LEU A 114 -11.21 7.36 -22.16
C LEU A 114 -11.31 5.88 -21.80
N CYS A 115 -10.44 5.05 -22.37
CA CYS A 115 -10.43 3.63 -22.07
C CYS A 115 -9.01 3.07 -22.00
N TYR A 116 -8.83 2.07 -21.13
CA TYR A 116 -7.56 1.37 -20.94
C TYR A 116 -7.77 -0.03 -20.34
N SER A 117 -6.76 -0.88 -20.50
CA SER A 117 -6.70 -2.20 -19.87
C SER A 117 -6.24 -2.07 -18.43
N PHE A 118 -6.85 -2.84 -17.53
CA PHE A 118 -6.46 -2.90 -16.13
C PHE A 118 -6.19 -4.36 -15.74
N PRO A 119 -4.93 -4.82 -15.84
CA PRO A 119 -4.57 -6.19 -15.56
C PRO A 119 -4.72 -6.51 -14.08
N TYR A 120 -5.00 -7.77 -13.79
CA TYR A 120 -5.21 -8.29 -12.45
C TYR A 120 -6.28 -7.52 -11.67
N ALA A 121 -7.34 -7.02 -12.28
CA ALA A 121 -8.41 -6.28 -11.59
C ALA A 121 -9.07 -7.09 -10.46
N VAL A 122 -9.21 -8.40 -10.68
CA VAL A 122 -9.63 -9.41 -9.72
C VAL A 122 -8.49 -10.40 -9.48
N LEU A 123 -8.20 -10.66 -8.21
CA LEU A 123 -7.38 -11.78 -7.76
C LEU A 123 -8.30 -12.94 -7.38
N MET A 124 -7.99 -14.14 -7.83
CA MET A 124 -8.86 -15.31 -7.62
C MET A 124 -8.07 -16.49 -7.05
N TYR A 125 -8.66 -17.18 -6.08
CA TYR A 125 -8.09 -18.40 -5.54
C TYR A 125 -9.20 -19.31 -5.03
N GLU A 126 -9.19 -20.58 -5.44
CA GLU A 126 -10.28 -21.53 -5.20
C GLU A 126 -11.60 -20.94 -5.73
N ASP A 127 -12.66 -20.94 -4.94
CA ASP A 127 -13.97 -20.35 -5.23
C ASP A 127 -14.09 -18.91 -4.73
N ARG A 128 -12.98 -18.20 -4.51
CA ARG A 128 -12.97 -16.84 -3.95
C ARG A 128 -12.34 -15.83 -4.89
N GLY A 129 -12.83 -14.60 -4.82
CA GLY A 129 -12.38 -13.48 -5.61
C GLY A 129 -12.23 -12.20 -4.78
N TRP A 130 -11.23 -11.41 -5.14
CA TRP A 130 -10.95 -10.10 -4.57
C TRP A 130 -10.74 -9.08 -5.69
N PHE A 131 -11.67 -8.14 -5.81
CA PHE A 131 -11.61 -7.02 -6.74
C PHE A 131 -11.09 -5.77 -6.03
N MET A 132 -10.26 -5.01 -6.73
CA MET A 132 -9.98 -3.62 -6.38
C MET A 132 -9.88 -2.79 -7.64
N SER A 133 -10.60 -1.68 -7.69
CA SER A 133 -10.58 -0.72 -8.80
C SER A 133 -9.20 -0.06 -8.96
N PRO A 134 -8.90 0.56 -10.13
CA PRO A 134 -7.82 1.54 -10.21
C PRO A 134 -8.03 2.68 -9.19
N LEU A 135 -6.98 3.50 -8.99
CA LEU A 135 -7.11 4.71 -8.20
C LEU A 135 -7.95 5.72 -9.00
N LEU A 136 -9.03 6.19 -8.40
CA LEU A 136 -10.01 7.09 -9.00
C LEU A 136 -10.18 8.32 -8.09
N LEU A 137 -9.11 9.12 -8.00
CA LEU A 137 -9.18 10.47 -7.46
C LEU A 137 -9.50 11.44 -8.59
N ALA A 138 -10.48 12.32 -8.38
CA ALA A 138 -10.97 13.28 -9.36
C ALA A 138 -11.33 14.63 -8.73
N ASP A 139 -11.64 15.60 -9.59
CA ASP A 139 -12.11 16.93 -9.18
C ASP A 139 -13.29 16.82 -8.19
N PRO A 140 -13.18 17.38 -6.98
CA PRO A 140 -14.22 17.27 -5.95
C PRO A 140 -15.53 17.98 -6.32
N ARG A 141 -15.51 18.83 -7.36
CA ARG A 141 -16.71 19.48 -7.90
C ARG A 141 -17.51 18.55 -8.80
N ALA A 142 -16.90 17.49 -9.33
CA ALA A 142 -17.57 16.48 -10.13
C ALA A 142 -18.18 15.40 -9.24
N GLN A 143 -19.35 14.89 -9.62
CA GLN A 143 -19.83 13.63 -9.06
C GLN A 143 -19.08 12.48 -9.74
N LEU A 144 -18.40 11.66 -8.94
CA LEU A 144 -17.68 10.48 -9.41
C LEU A 144 -18.46 9.22 -9.04
N VAL A 145 -19.03 8.58 -10.06
CA VAL A 145 -19.83 7.36 -9.92
C VAL A 145 -19.14 6.22 -10.67
N VAL A 146 -19.02 5.07 -10.00
CA VAL A 146 -18.29 3.90 -10.50
C VAL A 146 -19.24 2.73 -10.65
N HIS A 147 -19.31 2.17 -11.86
CA HIS A 147 -20.10 1.02 -12.23
C HIS A 147 -19.15 -0.17 -12.43
N VAL A 148 -19.26 -1.19 -11.59
CA VAL A 148 -18.40 -2.38 -11.64
C VAL A 148 -19.23 -3.60 -12.03
N ARG A 149 -18.83 -4.30 -13.09
CA ARG A 149 -19.45 -5.57 -13.49
C ARG A 149 -18.42 -6.69 -13.38
N ILE A 150 -18.73 -7.68 -12.55
CA ILE A 150 -17.96 -8.90 -12.36
C ILE A 150 -18.90 -10.08 -12.66
N PRO A 151 -18.79 -10.72 -13.84
CA PRO A 151 -19.84 -11.61 -14.35
C PRO A 151 -19.95 -12.95 -13.62
N PHE A 152 -18.94 -13.31 -12.83
CA PHE A 152 -18.83 -14.61 -12.14
C PHE A 152 -18.96 -14.51 -10.61
N VAL A 153 -19.49 -13.39 -10.08
CA VAL A 153 -19.82 -13.28 -8.66
C VAL A 153 -20.97 -14.22 -8.34
N GLU A 154 -20.80 -15.05 -7.31
CA GLU A 154 -21.90 -15.79 -6.68
C GLU A 154 -22.49 -14.97 -5.52
N LYS A 155 -21.64 -14.55 -4.58
CA LYS A 155 -22.06 -13.74 -3.43
C LYS A 155 -20.95 -12.81 -2.96
N VAL A 156 -21.27 -11.53 -2.80
CA VAL A 156 -20.41 -10.54 -2.16
C VAL A 156 -20.33 -10.80 -0.65
N THR A 157 -19.11 -10.88 -0.13
CA THR A 157 -18.81 -11.11 1.29
C THR A 157 -18.33 -9.86 2.00
N PHE A 158 -17.70 -8.93 1.27
CA PHE A 158 -17.30 -7.62 1.76
C PHE A 158 -17.25 -6.61 0.61
N GLU A 159 -17.50 -5.35 0.92
CA GLU A 159 -17.29 -4.25 -0.01
C GLU A 159 -16.91 -2.97 0.71
N SER A 160 -16.09 -2.15 0.05
CA SER A 160 -15.80 -0.81 0.53
C SER A 160 -15.52 0.14 -0.63
N PRO A 161 -16.24 1.28 -0.74
CA PRO A 161 -17.41 1.65 0.05
C PRO A 161 -18.63 0.74 -0.21
N GLU A 162 -19.67 0.90 0.60
CA GLU A 162 -20.97 0.28 0.32
C GLU A 162 -21.54 0.77 -1.02
N SER A 163 -22.08 -0.16 -1.79
CA SER A 163 -22.75 0.16 -3.06
C SER A 163 -24.09 0.84 -2.83
N SER A 164 -24.49 1.68 -3.77
CA SER A 164 -25.84 2.24 -3.83
C SER A 164 -26.86 1.30 -4.50
N GLY A 165 -26.46 0.06 -4.81
CA GLY A 165 -27.29 -0.95 -5.47
C GLY A 165 -26.71 -1.43 -6.79
N THR A 166 -27.59 -1.97 -7.64
CA THR A 166 -27.25 -2.48 -8.97
C THR A 166 -28.08 -1.81 -10.05
N LEU A 167 -27.47 -1.56 -11.20
CA LEU A 167 -28.08 -0.95 -12.38
C LEU A 167 -27.53 -1.66 -13.63
N ASP A 168 -28.41 -2.25 -14.44
CA ASP A 168 -28.05 -2.94 -15.69
C ASP A 168 -26.92 -3.99 -15.54
N GLY A 169 -26.93 -4.73 -14.43
CA GLY A 169 -25.90 -5.74 -14.11
C GLY A 169 -24.56 -5.15 -13.62
N TYR A 170 -24.48 -3.83 -13.44
CA TYR A 170 -23.37 -3.17 -12.75
C TYR A 170 -23.72 -2.93 -11.30
N ARG A 171 -22.73 -3.08 -10.44
CA ARG A 171 -22.77 -2.64 -9.06
C ARG A 171 -22.28 -1.20 -8.98
N VAL A 172 -23.04 -0.33 -8.33
CA VAL A 172 -22.85 1.12 -8.42
C VAL A 172 -22.28 1.67 -7.12
N TYR A 173 -21.24 2.50 -7.22
CA TYR A 173 -20.54 3.10 -6.08
C TYR A 173 -20.41 4.61 -6.28
N ASN A 174 -20.68 5.39 -5.24
CA ASN A 174 -20.50 6.85 -5.27
C ASN A 174 -19.26 7.22 -4.44
N LEU A 175 -18.15 7.51 -5.11
CA LEU A 175 -16.89 7.82 -4.43
C LEU A 175 -16.83 9.26 -3.90
N ALA A 176 -17.67 10.18 -4.42
CA ALA A 176 -17.73 11.56 -3.93
C ALA A 176 -18.35 11.67 -2.53
N LYS A 177 -19.12 10.67 -2.09
CA LYS A 177 -19.84 10.66 -0.79
C LYS A 177 -19.35 9.57 0.18
N ALA A 178 -18.26 8.89 -0.14
CA ALA A 178 -17.80 7.71 0.58
C ALA A 178 -16.99 8.06 1.85
N ALA A 179 -17.62 8.74 2.81
CA ALA A 179 -17.05 8.88 4.15
C ALA A 179 -16.97 7.47 4.80
N GLY A 180 -15.76 7.05 5.20
CA GLY A 180 -15.54 5.72 5.78
C GLY A 180 -15.14 4.60 4.81
N ALA A 181 -14.85 4.93 3.54
CA ALA A 181 -14.20 3.95 2.65
C ALA A 181 -12.84 3.50 3.22
N LEU A 182 -12.57 2.20 3.14
CA LEU A 182 -11.32 1.59 3.57
C LEU A 182 -10.11 2.22 2.85
N MET A 183 -10.28 2.53 1.56
CA MET A 183 -9.28 3.22 0.77
C MET A 183 -9.93 4.29 -0.09
N GLN A 184 -9.55 5.55 0.14
CA GLN A 184 -10.09 6.67 -0.60
C GLN A 184 -9.83 6.54 -2.11
N GLY A 185 -10.84 6.85 -2.92
CA GLY A 185 -10.73 6.79 -4.37
C GLY A 185 -10.65 5.37 -4.93
N ARG A 186 -11.01 4.34 -4.16
CA ARG A 186 -11.08 2.95 -4.64
C ARG A 186 -12.38 2.27 -4.23
N VAL A 187 -12.73 1.26 -5.01
CA VAL A 187 -13.75 0.26 -4.70
C VAL A 187 -13.03 -1.07 -4.48
N ILE A 188 -13.30 -1.72 -3.35
CA ILE A 188 -12.84 -3.07 -3.00
C ILE A 188 -14.07 -3.95 -2.86
N VAL A 189 -14.03 -5.16 -3.41
CA VAL A 189 -15.10 -6.16 -3.28
C VAL A 189 -14.47 -7.53 -3.06
N GLU A 190 -14.89 -8.21 -2.01
CA GLU A 190 -14.57 -9.61 -1.73
C GLU A 190 -15.82 -10.43 -2.01
N PHE A 191 -15.65 -11.59 -2.62
CA PHE A 191 -16.77 -12.42 -3.03
C PHE A 191 -16.42 -13.89 -3.16
N THR A 192 -17.45 -14.72 -3.08
CA THR A 192 -17.44 -16.09 -3.59
C THR A 192 -17.77 -16.07 -5.08
N SER A 193 -17.12 -16.95 -5.83
CA SER A 193 -17.03 -16.95 -7.28
C SER A 193 -17.58 -18.26 -7.84
N GLN A 194 -18.30 -18.14 -8.95
CA GLN A 194 -18.76 -19.30 -9.74
C GLN A 194 -17.58 -20.02 -10.42
N LEU A 195 -16.47 -19.33 -10.63
CA LEU A 195 -15.21 -19.90 -11.12
C LEU A 195 -14.43 -20.54 -9.97
N ARG A 196 -13.84 -21.71 -10.23
CA ARG A 196 -12.95 -22.40 -9.29
C ARG A 196 -11.52 -22.43 -9.82
N ILE A 197 -10.62 -21.73 -9.16
CA ILE A 197 -9.20 -21.62 -9.53
C ILE A 197 -8.38 -22.65 -8.74
N PRO A 198 -7.78 -23.66 -9.40
CA PRO A 198 -6.96 -24.65 -8.72
C PRO A 198 -5.63 -24.07 -8.22
N SER A 199 -5.13 -24.67 -7.14
CA SER A 199 -3.77 -24.46 -6.63
C SER A 199 -2.76 -25.28 -7.43
N SER A 200 -1.51 -24.85 -7.45
CA SER A 200 -0.37 -25.57 -8.01
C SER A 200 0.86 -25.30 -7.17
N GLU A 201 1.84 -26.19 -7.23
CA GLU A 201 3.09 -26.09 -6.48
C GLU A 201 4.28 -26.05 -7.44
N MET A 202 5.23 -25.16 -7.14
CA MET A 202 6.54 -25.13 -7.77
C MET A 202 7.60 -25.43 -6.70
N GLN A 203 8.58 -26.26 -7.05
CA GLN A 203 9.68 -26.60 -6.15
C GLN A 203 11.02 -26.33 -6.84
N ASP A 204 11.95 -25.72 -6.09
CA ASP A 204 13.34 -25.65 -6.51
C ASP A 204 14.07 -26.95 -6.12
N PRO A 205 14.63 -27.69 -7.08
CA PRO A 205 15.25 -29.00 -6.81
C PRO A 205 16.56 -28.91 -6.03
N GLU A 206 17.25 -27.76 -6.05
CA GLU A 206 18.55 -27.58 -5.39
C GLU A 206 18.40 -27.25 -3.90
N THR A 207 17.45 -26.37 -3.58
CA THR A 207 17.22 -25.85 -2.22
C THR A 207 16.04 -26.52 -1.52
N GLY A 208 15.16 -27.20 -2.26
CA GLY A 208 13.93 -27.79 -1.75
C GLY A 208 12.84 -26.77 -1.42
N ILE A 209 13.06 -25.47 -1.70
CA ILE A 209 12.08 -24.40 -1.47
C ILE A 209 10.83 -24.66 -2.31
N THR A 210 9.65 -24.52 -1.69
CA THR A 210 8.35 -24.75 -2.35
C THR A 210 7.51 -23.48 -2.38
N VAL A 211 6.74 -23.27 -3.45
CA VAL A 211 5.79 -22.17 -3.60
C VAL A 211 4.45 -22.73 -4.06
N GLU A 212 3.43 -22.62 -3.21
CA GLU A 212 2.04 -22.95 -3.51
C GLU A 212 1.30 -21.69 -3.98
N TYR A 213 0.66 -21.76 -5.15
CA TYR A 213 0.06 -20.60 -5.81
C TYR A 213 -1.19 -20.96 -6.65
N PRO A 214 -2.14 -20.04 -6.87
CA PRO A 214 -3.24 -20.27 -7.79
C PRO A 214 -2.75 -20.21 -9.24
N GLN A 215 -3.16 -21.16 -10.09
CA GLN A 215 -2.59 -21.38 -11.43
C GLN A 215 -2.38 -20.13 -12.32
N PRO A 216 -3.33 -19.17 -12.40
CA PRO A 216 -3.14 -17.96 -13.22
C PRO A 216 -1.92 -17.10 -12.82
N TYR A 217 -1.39 -17.29 -11.61
CA TYR A 217 -0.32 -16.48 -11.03
C TYR A 217 1.05 -17.18 -11.06
N THR A 218 1.28 -18.06 -12.05
CA THR A 218 2.58 -18.74 -12.24
C THR A 218 3.75 -17.76 -12.34
N GLY A 219 3.54 -16.58 -12.93
CA GLY A 219 4.59 -15.56 -13.07
C GLY A 219 5.12 -15.03 -11.73
N ILE A 220 4.24 -14.64 -10.80
CA ILE A 220 4.68 -14.17 -9.47
C ILE A 220 5.22 -15.33 -8.61
N ALA A 221 4.71 -16.55 -8.78
CA ALA A 221 5.24 -17.72 -8.10
C ALA A 221 6.68 -18.05 -8.54
N ALA A 222 6.95 -18.04 -9.85
CA ALA A 222 8.30 -18.23 -10.38
C ALA A 222 9.26 -17.14 -9.88
N LYS A 223 8.81 -15.88 -9.85
CA LYS A 223 9.57 -14.76 -9.28
C LYS A 223 9.86 -14.95 -7.79
N THR A 224 8.88 -15.42 -7.01
CA THR A 224 9.05 -15.74 -5.59
C THR A 224 10.13 -16.80 -5.40
N LEU A 225 10.06 -17.89 -6.17
CA LEU A 225 11.03 -18.98 -6.08
C LEU A 225 12.43 -18.51 -6.45
N GLU A 226 12.58 -17.69 -7.50
CA GLU A 226 13.86 -17.13 -7.91
C GLU A 226 14.48 -16.24 -6.81
N VAL A 227 13.70 -15.32 -6.25
CA VAL A 227 14.14 -14.43 -5.17
C VAL A 227 14.52 -15.24 -3.94
N ALA A 228 13.68 -16.20 -3.55
CA ALA A 228 13.91 -17.04 -2.39
C ALA A 228 15.18 -17.89 -2.54
N ARG A 229 15.39 -18.51 -3.71
CA ARG A 229 16.59 -19.31 -4.02
C ARG A 229 17.87 -18.48 -3.90
N LYS A 230 17.92 -17.30 -4.54
CA LYS A 230 19.11 -16.43 -4.46
C LYS A 230 19.37 -15.94 -3.03
N SER A 231 18.31 -15.52 -2.34
CA SER A 231 18.38 -14.96 -0.99
C SER A 231 18.73 -16.01 0.05
N TYR A 232 18.28 -17.26 -0.13
CA TYR A 232 18.57 -18.38 0.75
C TYR A 232 20.07 -18.63 0.90
N VAL A 233 20.83 -18.57 -0.20
CA VAL A 233 22.30 -18.75 -0.17
C VAL A 233 22.95 -17.69 0.73
N VAL A 234 22.54 -16.44 0.59
CA VAL A 234 23.09 -15.32 1.39
C VAL A 234 22.65 -15.43 2.85
N LEU A 235 21.37 -15.65 3.10
CA LEU A 235 20.81 -15.78 4.46
C LEU A 235 21.43 -16.97 5.21
N ARG A 236 21.62 -18.11 4.54
CA ARG A 236 22.31 -19.28 5.10
C ARG A 236 23.75 -18.94 5.48
N SER A 237 24.46 -18.18 4.66
CA SER A 237 25.82 -17.74 4.97
C SER A 237 25.87 -16.82 6.19
N ILE A 238 24.94 -15.87 6.29
CA ILE A 238 24.85 -14.92 7.42
C ILE A 238 24.45 -15.64 8.71
N ALA A 239 23.40 -16.47 8.64
CA ALA A 239 22.85 -17.16 9.80
C ALA A 239 23.73 -18.33 10.27
N GLY A 240 24.53 -18.90 9.35
CA GLY A 240 25.33 -20.10 9.58
C GLY A 240 24.51 -21.36 9.85
N THR A 241 23.19 -21.32 9.62
CA THR A 241 22.25 -22.44 9.77
C THR A 241 21.30 -22.49 8.58
N SER A 242 20.47 -23.52 8.53
CA SER A 242 19.40 -23.65 7.55
C SER A 242 18.10 -24.02 8.26
N PRO A 243 16.99 -23.31 7.97
CA PRO A 243 15.67 -23.75 8.39
C PRO A 243 15.36 -25.15 7.85
N PRO A 244 14.52 -25.94 8.54
CA PRO A 244 14.20 -27.31 8.14
C PRO A 244 13.41 -27.36 6.83
N ALA A 245 12.57 -26.36 6.56
CA ALA A 245 11.84 -26.20 5.31
C ALA A 245 11.55 -24.72 5.07
N ILE A 246 11.45 -24.33 3.80
CA ILE A 246 10.94 -23.02 3.40
C ILE A 246 9.84 -23.28 2.37
N ARG A 247 8.62 -22.94 2.75
CA ARG A 247 7.43 -23.07 1.91
C ARG A 247 6.72 -21.73 1.85
N PHE A 248 6.36 -21.29 0.66
CA PHE A 248 5.52 -20.12 0.46
C PHE A 248 4.11 -20.55 0.06
N ARG A 249 3.10 -19.81 0.52
CA ARG A 249 1.71 -20.02 0.12
C ARG A 249 1.03 -18.68 -0.10
N PHE A 250 0.42 -18.51 -1.27
CA PHE A 250 -0.34 -17.29 -1.55
C PHE A 250 -1.73 -17.31 -0.91
N TYR A 251 -2.19 -16.14 -0.47
CA TYR A 251 -3.55 -15.91 -0.01
C TYR A 251 -4.14 -14.63 -0.64
N LEU A 252 -5.47 -14.54 -0.69
CA LEU A 252 -6.16 -13.34 -1.17
C LEU A 252 -6.13 -12.23 -0.11
N PRO A 253 -6.05 -10.94 -0.49
CA PRO A 253 -6.05 -9.78 0.42
C PRO A 253 -7.41 -9.52 1.09
N GLU A 254 -7.99 -10.54 1.72
CA GLU A 254 -9.25 -10.45 2.47
C GLU A 254 -9.07 -9.61 3.73
N GLN A 255 -10.08 -8.81 4.11
CA GLN A 255 -10.02 -7.98 5.32
C GLN A 255 -9.76 -8.81 6.58
N SER A 256 -10.33 -10.01 6.67
CA SER A 256 -10.11 -10.93 7.78
C SER A 256 -8.65 -11.40 7.94
N LEU A 257 -7.83 -11.23 6.90
CA LEU A 257 -6.41 -11.57 6.87
C LEU A 257 -5.52 -10.33 6.81
N GLY A 258 -6.05 -9.15 7.18
CA GLY A 258 -5.32 -7.88 7.19
C GLY A 258 -5.36 -7.11 5.87
N GLY A 259 -6.13 -7.57 4.88
CA GLY A 259 -6.39 -6.83 3.64
C GLY A 259 -5.11 -6.51 2.86
N LEU A 260 -4.96 -5.23 2.48
CA LEU A 260 -3.76 -4.71 1.80
C LEU A 260 -2.67 -4.25 2.77
N TRP A 261 -2.89 -4.35 4.07
CA TRP A 261 -1.93 -3.94 5.11
C TRP A 261 -0.96 -5.07 5.48
N ALA A 262 -1.35 -6.29 5.13
CA ALA A 262 -0.65 -7.54 5.34
C ALA A 262 0.00 -8.05 4.03
N LEU A 263 1.29 -7.82 3.75
CA LEU A 263 1.92 -8.38 2.52
C LEU A 263 2.36 -9.82 2.67
N GLY A 264 2.72 -10.24 3.88
CA GLY A 264 3.17 -11.58 4.15
C GLY A 264 3.40 -11.79 5.62
N PHE A 265 3.35 -13.05 6.05
CA PHE A 265 3.56 -13.43 7.44
C PHE A 265 4.04 -14.85 7.61
N VAL A 266 4.65 -15.09 8.77
CA VAL A 266 4.85 -16.42 9.34
C VAL A 266 4.20 -16.42 10.73
N ARG A 267 3.44 -17.45 11.07
CA ARG A 267 2.79 -17.52 12.39
C ARG A 267 3.85 -17.65 13.48
N GLY A 268 3.65 -16.97 14.62
CA GLY A 268 4.60 -17.04 15.74
C GLY A 268 4.85 -18.48 16.22
N GLU A 269 3.81 -19.29 16.29
CA GLU A 269 3.89 -20.73 16.61
C GLU A 269 4.84 -21.49 15.68
N ASP A 270 4.78 -21.19 14.38
CA ASP A 270 5.61 -21.80 13.35
C ASP A 270 7.08 -21.35 13.44
N VAL A 271 7.31 -20.07 13.75
CA VAL A 271 8.65 -19.52 14.04
C VAL A 271 9.24 -20.18 15.29
N ASN A 272 8.43 -20.31 16.34
CA ASN A 272 8.84 -20.84 17.65
C ASN A 272 9.21 -22.33 17.63
N VAL A 273 8.69 -23.10 16.67
CA VAL A 273 9.09 -24.50 16.44
C VAL A 273 10.25 -24.64 15.44
N GLY A 274 11.07 -23.59 15.30
CA GLY A 274 12.26 -23.57 14.46
C GLY A 274 12.03 -23.09 13.03
N GLY A 275 11.01 -22.25 12.80
CA GLY A 275 10.70 -21.70 11.48
C GLY A 275 10.16 -22.74 10.50
N ARG A 276 9.17 -23.54 10.92
CA ARG A 276 8.65 -24.67 10.11
C ARG A 276 7.46 -24.31 9.21
N GLY A 277 6.75 -23.25 9.53
CA GLY A 277 5.48 -22.93 8.88
C GLY A 277 5.63 -22.38 7.48
N PRO A 278 4.56 -22.47 6.67
CA PRO A 278 4.57 -21.78 5.41
C PRO A 278 4.63 -20.26 5.65
N ILE A 279 5.48 -19.60 4.88
CA ILE A 279 5.45 -18.17 4.67
C ILE A 279 4.20 -17.87 3.83
N MET A 280 3.26 -17.15 4.42
CA MET A 280 2.06 -16.71 3.74
C MET A 280 2.38 -15.42 3.00
N LEU A 281 2.06 -15.34 1.71
CA LEU A 281 2.27 -14.14 0.90
C LEU A 281 0.94 -13.64 0.34
N ASN A 282 0.71 -12.34 0.44
CA ASN A 282 -0.47 -11.71 -0.11
C ASN A 282 -0.35 -11.64 -1.63
N LEU A 283 -1.33 -12.20 -2.33
CA LEU A 283 -1.35 -12.20 -3.79
C LEU A 283 -1.45 -10.78 -4.37
N ALA A 284 -1.90 -9.79 -3.58
CA ALA A 284 -1.88 -8.37 -3.95
C ALA A 284 -0.48 -7.86 -4.33
N LEU A 285 0.60 -8.51 -3.88
CA LEU A 285 1.98 -8.21 -4.26
C LEU A 285 2.21 -8.15 -5.78
N VAL A 286 1.38 -8.84 -6.58
CA VAL A 286 1.41 -8.74 -8.05
C VAL A 286 1.12 -7.32 -8.56
N ARG A 287 0.45 -6.49 -7.76
CA ARG A 287 0.06 -5.11 -8.07
C ARG A 287 0.97 -4.06 -7.43
N TYR A 288 2.03 -4.46 -6.72
CA TYR A 288 2.96 -3.52 -6.07
C TYR A 288 4.11 -3.12 -6.98
N ALA A 289 4.73 -1.98 -6.67
CA ALA A 289 5.90 -1.50 -7.40
C ALA A 289 7.05 -2.53 -7.30
N PRO A 290 7.92 -2.63 -8.32
CA PRO A 290 9.11 -3.46 -8.25
C PRO A 290 9.92 -3.20 -6.98
N GLY A 291 10.45 -4.27 -6.38
CA GLY A 291 11.17 -4.22 -5.11
C GLY A 291 10.31 -4.64 -3.92
N TYR A 292 9.00 -4.31 -3.89
CA TYR A 292 8.14 -4.64 -2.75
C TYR A 292 7.90 -6.14 -2.58
N HIS A 293 7.62 -6.84 -3.68
CA HIS A 293 7.45 -8.29 -3.65
C HIS A 293 8.73 -8.96 -3.18
N GLU A 294 9.86 -8.56 -3.75
CA GLU A 294 11.16 -9.13 -3.46
C GLU A 294 11.58 -8.90 -2.01
N THR A 295 11.45 -7.68 -1.49
CA THR A 295 11.79 -7.40 -0.08
C THR A 295 10.86 -8.11 0.87
N THR A 296 9.57 -8.24 0.55
CA THR A 296 8.62 -9.01 1.37
C THR A 296 9.03 -10.48 1.47
N VAL A 297 9.34 -11.12 0.33
CA VAL A 297 9.81 -12.52 0.31
C VAL A 297 11.01 -12.70 1.24
N ILE A 298 11.98 -11.80 1.16
CA ILE A 298 13.20 -11.87 1.98
C ILE A 298 12.91 -11.55 3.45
N HIS A 299 12.05 -10.57 3.74
CA HIS A 299 11.62 -10.20 5.10
C HIS A 299 11.05 -11.41 5.84
N GLU A 300 10.09 -12.10 5.21
CA GLU A 300 9.48 -13.28 5.83
C GLU A 300 10.47 -14.44 5.97
N MET A 301 11.38 -14.62 5.01
CA MET A 301 12.47 -15.59 5.16
C MET A 301 13.35 -15.26 6.37
N VAL A 302 13.64 -13.99 6.65
CA VAL A 302 14.44 -13.61 7.82
C VAL A 302 13.76 -14.03 9.11
N HIS A 303 12.43 -13.90 9.23
CA HIS A 303 11.70 -14.42 10.40
C HIS A 303 11.89 -15.93 10.57
N VAL A 304 11.84 -16.69 9.47
CA VAL A 304 12.12 -18.14 9.48
C VAL A 304 13.55 -18.43 9.94
N PHE A 305 14.55 -17.69 9.45
CA PHE A 305 15.95 -17.83 9.88
C PHE A 305 16.18 -17.44 11.34
N LEU A 306 15.47 -16.43 11.86
CA LEU A 306 15.51 -16.05 13.28
C LEU A 306 14.95 -17.16 14.17
N GLY A 307 13.82 -17.76 13.78
CA GLY A 307 13.29 -18.95 14.46
C GLY A 307 14.26 -20.13 14.43
N ALA A 308 14.91 -20.36 13.28
CA ALA A 308 15.91 -21.43 13.13
C ALA A 308 17.18 -21.25 13.97
N VAL A 309 17.47 -20.03 14.44
CA VAL A 309 18.56 -19.76 15.40
C VAL A 309 18.09 -19.60 16.85
N GLY A 310 16.82 -19.90 17.14
CA GLY A 310 16.28 -19.93 18.49
C GLY A 310 15.77 -18.59 19.03
N VAL A 311 15.49 -17.62 18.16
CA VAL A 311 14.78 -16.40 18.56
C VAL A 311 13.29 -16.69 18.58
N GLU A 312 12.71 -16.64 19.77
CA GLU A 312 11.29 -16.84 19.98
C GLU A 312 10.52 -15.63 19.42
N ALA A 313 9.53 -15.84 18.57
CA ALA A 313 8.56 -14.85 18.14
C ALA A 313 7.50 -14.63 19.23
N ASN A 314 7.70 -13.61 20.06
CA ASN A 314 6.77 -13.15 21.09
C ASN A 314 6.78 -11.62 21.19
N THR A 315 5.98 -11.05 22.08
CA THR A 315 5.84 -9.58 22.21
C THR A 315 7.13 -8.87 22.63
N ASN A 316 8.03 -9.54 23.36
CA ASN A 316 9.27 -8.94 23.89
C ASN A 316 10.42 -8.94 22.87
N THR A 317 10.36 -9.84 21.88
CA THR A 317 11.36 -9.97 20.81
C THR A 317 10.85 -9.44 19.47
N ARG A 318 9.57 -9.07 19.37
CA ARG A 318 8.95 -8.63 18.12
C ARG A 318 9.70 -7.48 17.45
N TRP A 319 10.10 -6.46 18.21
CA TRP A 319 10.91 -5.35 17.67
C TRP A 319 12.20 -5.83 17.03
N PHE A 320 12.82 -6.87 17.59
CA PHE A 320 14.03 -7.44 17.04
C PHE A 320 13.73 -8.24 15.77
N HIS A 321 12.67 -9.06 15.77
CA HIS A 321 12.20 -9.77 14.57
C HIS A 321 11.97 -8.81 13.40
N GLU A 322 11.18 -7.77 13.63
CA GLU A 322 10.79 -6.82 12.58
C GLU A 322 11.94 -5.92 12.15
N GLY A 323 12.73 -5.43 13.10
CA GLY A 323 13.91 -4.62 12.82
C GLY A 323 14.97 -5.39 12.03
N MET A 324 15.22 -6.66 12.38
CA MET A 324 16.16 -7.53 11.67
C MET A 324 15.65 -7.93 10.29
N ALA A 325 14.36 -8.30 10.17
CA ALA A 325 13.76 -8.66 8.89
C ALA A 325 13.77 -7.47 7.91
N GLN A 326 13.48 -6.27 8.41
CA GLN A 326 13.53 -5.05 7.62
C GLN A 326 14.97 -4.67 7.21
N TYR A 327 15.94 -4.81 8.10
CA TYR A 327 17.35 -4.52 7.79
C TYR A 327 17.94 -5.52 6.80
N LEU A 328 17.73 -6.82 7.05
CA LEU A 328 18.30 -7.87 6.21
C LEU A 328 17.60 -8.02 4.87
N SER A 329 16.30 -7.74 4.77
CA SER A 329 15.62 -7.74 3.47
C SER A 329 16.27 -6.77 2.49
N ILE A 330 16.64 -5.57 2.94
CA ILE A 330 17.35 -4.59 2.11
C ILE A 330 18.77 -5.05 1.78
N LEU A 331 19.53 -5.48 2.80
CA LEU A 331 20.92 -5.91 2.63
C LEU A 331 21.02 -7.08 1.65
N VAL A 332 20.19 -8.10 1.84
CA VAL A 332 20.19 -9.31 1.01
C VAL A 332 19.64 -9.02 -0.38
N ALA A 333 18.57 -8.23 -0.51
CA ALA A 333 18.05 -7.82 -1.82
C ALA A 333 19.13 -7.15 -2.68
N SER A 334 19.86 -6.20 -2.10
CA SER A 334 20.98 -5.53 -2.75
C SER A 334 22.06 -6.53 -3.19
N LYS A 335 22.43 -7.47 -2.31
CA LYS A 335 23.43 -8.51 -2.60
C LYS A 335 23.07 -9.43 -3.76
N VAL A 336 21.79 -9.75 -3.92
CA VAL A 336 21.33 -10.62 -5.00
C VAL A 336 20.93 -9.86 -6.27
N GLY A 337 21.25 -8.55 -6.34
CA GLY A 337 21.08 -7.71 -7.52
C GLY A 337 19.67 -7.14 -7.68
N ILE A 338 18.84 -7.12 -6.63
CA ILE A 338 17.54 -6.47 -6.65
C ILE A 338 17.73 -4.99 -6.33
N ASN A 339 17.23 -4.12 -7.20
CA ASN A 339 17.28 -2.67 -6.95
C ASN A 339 16.27 -2.29 -5.86
N VAL A 340 16.79 -1.89 -4.70
CA VAL A 340 16.02 -1.40 -3.55
C VAL A 340 16.44 0.00 -3.11
N THR A 341 17.16 0.76 -3.95
CA THR A 341 17.74 2.05 -3.55
C THR A 341 16.68 3.07 -3.10
N ASP A 342 15.59 3.21 -3.85
CA ASP A 342 14.50 4.13 -3.52
C ASP A 342 13.76 3.70 -2.24
N TYR A 343 13.55 2.40 -2.08
CA TYR A 343 12.92 1.83 -0.90
C TYR A 343 13.80 2.04 0.35
N ALA A 344 15.09 1.71 0.25
CA ALA A 344 16.06 1.85 1.34
C ALA A 344 16.23 3.31 1.77
N SER A 345 16.36 4.24 0.81
CA SER A 345 16.49 5.67 1.12
C SER A 345 15.22 6.25 1.75
N THR A 346 14.04 5.85 1.25
CA THR A 346 12.76 6.24 1.85
C THR A 346 12.65 5.72 3.28
N LEU A 347 12.96 4.44 3.50
CA LEU A 347 12.88 3.83 4.82
C LEU A 347 13.88 4.46 5.80
N GLU A 348 15.12 4.73 5.38
CA GLU A 348 16.12 5.39 6.22
C GLU A 348 15.67 6.81 6.62
N ASN A 349 15.15 7.59 5.67
CA ASN A 349 14.65 8.93 5.96
C ASN A 349 13.44 8.89 6.91
N SER A 350 12.49 7.98 6.65
CA SER A 350 11.32 7.77 7.49
C SER A 350 11.70 7.30 8.90
N SER A 351 12.67 6.40 9.03
CA SER A 351 13.10 5.87 10.34
C SER A 351 13.84 6.92 11.17
N ARG A 352 14.63 7.78 10.53
CA ARG A 352 15.23 8.97 11.17
C ARG A 352 14.16 9.94 11.64
N ALA A 353 13.14 10.20 10.82
CA ALA A 353 12.03 11.07 11.21
C ALA A 353 11.22 10.47 12.38
N ALA A 354 10.92 9.17 12.32
CA ALA A 354 10.27 8.43 13.41
C ALA A 354 11.05 8.54 14.73
N PHE A 355 12.37 8.38 14.68
CA PHE A 355 13.23 8.53 15.85
C PHE A 355 13.12 9.92 16.49
N GLN A 356 12.99 10.98 15.69
CA GLN A 356 12.76 12.34 16.21
C GLN A 356 11.36 12.50 16.81
N VAL A 357 10.33 11.96 16.17
CA VAL A 357 8.95 11.95 16.69
C VAL A 357 8.85 11.21 18.02
N ALA A 358 9.59 10.12 18.17
CA ALA A 358 9.70 9.35 19.41
C ALA A 358 10.55 10.03 20.49
N LEU A 359 10.94 11.30 20.31
CA LEU A 359 11.79 12.07 21.22
C LEU A 359 13.09 11.33 21.57
N GLN A 360 13.66 10.63 20.59
CA GLN A 360 14.88 9.84 20.72
C GLN A 360 14.79 8.70 21.76
N ASN A 361 13.57 8.25 22.06
CA ASN A 361 13.26 7.20 23.03
C ASN A 361 12.49 6.04 22.37
N PRO A 362 13.13 5.29 21.45
CA PRO A 362 12.47 4.21 20.73
C PRO A 362 11.98 3.09 21.64
N GLY A 363 12.71 2.76 22.73
CA GLY A 363 12.38 1.67 23.64
C GLY A 363 10.97 1.78 24.23
N LYS A 364 10.53 3.00 24.57
CA LYS A 364 9.17 3.27 25.06
C LYS A 364 8.07 2.82 24.07
N HIS A 365 8.36 2.79 22.78
CA HIS A 365 7.40 2.47 21.72
C HIS A 365 7.50 1.04 21.22
N ILE A 366 8.64 0.35 21.41
CA ILE A 366 8.90 -0.95 20.77
C ILE A 366 9.14 -2.10 21.73
N GLU A 367 9.44 -1.85 23.02
CA GLU A 367 9.52 -2.93 24.02
C GLU A 367 8.18 -3.58 24.29
N LYS A 368 7.12 -2.77 24.30
CA LYS A 368 5.74 -3.24 24.32
C LYS A 368 5.16 -2.95 22.96
N TRP A 369 5.04 -4.00 22.16
CA TRP A 369 4.49 -3.87 20.82
C TRP A 369 3.08 -3.27 20.84
N PRO A 370 2.81 -2.21 20.05
CA PRO A 370 1.49 -1.59 20.02
C PRO A 370 0.47 -2.46 19.28
N SER A 371 -0.81 -2.19 19.54
CA SER A 371 -1.93 -2.91 18.90
C SER A 371 -2.71 -2.06 17.89
N SER A 372 -2.47 -0.75 17.85
CA SER A 372 -3.09 0.17 16.88
C SER A 372 -2.21 0.31 15.65
N GLU A 373 -2.80 0.38 14.46
CA GLU A 373 -2.09 0.39 13.17
C GLU A 373 -1.05 1.52 13.04
N GLU A 374 -1.40 2.74 13.46
CA GLU A 374 -0.51 3.90 13.36
C GLU A 374 0.72 3.77 14.29
N GLU A 375 0.50 3.32 15.53
CA GLU A 375 1.58 3.12 16.49
C GLU A 375 2.45 1.93 16.10
N GLU A 376 1.83 0.88 15.57
CA GLU A 376 2.50 -0.21 14.91
C GLU A 376 3.48 0.39 13.88
N GLY A 377 3.01 1.37 13.08
CA GLY A 377 3.74 2.05 11.99
C GLY A 377 5.10 2.52 12.46
N LEU A 378 5.00 3.36 13.47
CA LEU A 378 6.12 3.92 14.17
C LEU A 378 7.04 2.82 14.75
N ALA A 379 6.49 1.75 15.32
CA ALA A 379 7.27 0.68 15.92
C ALA A 379 8.18 -0.06 14.92
N TYR A 380 7.74 -0.34 13.69
CA TYR A 380 8.61 -0.92 12.65
C TYR A 380 9.76 0.02 12.29
N LEU A 381 9.47 1.31 12.06
CA LEU A 381 10.49 2.29 11.73
C LEU A 381 11.54 2.44 12.83
N LEU A 382 11.10 2.50 14.09
CA LEU A 382 12.01 2.59 15.24
C LEU A 382 12.83 1.31 15.42
N SER A 383 12.22 0.14 15.21
CA SER A 383 12.90 -1.14 15.26
C SER A 383 13.99 -1.24 14.20
N TYR A 384 13.67 -0.88 12.95
CA TYR A 384 14.64 -0.77 11.86
C TYR A 384 15.74 0.25 12.17
N TYR A 385 15.38 1.41 12.73
CA TYR A 385 16.36 2.44 13.12
C TYR A 385 17.38 1.89 14.12
N VAL A 386 16.92 1.21 15.18
CA VAL A 386 17.81 0.65 16.21
C VAL A 386 18.75 -0.41 15.60
N VAL A 387 18.18 -1.38 14.87
CA VAL A 387 18.95 -2.49 14.28
C VAL A 387 19.93 -1.98 13.22
N SER A 388 19.49 -1.10 12.32
CA SER A 388 20.32 -0.60 11.21
C SER A 388 21.48 0.27 11.71
N ASN A 389 21.26 1.14 12.69
CA ASN A 389 22.33 2.00 13.23
C ASN A 389 23.39 1.18 13.98
N ILE A 390 22.96 0.24 14.83
CA ILE A 390 23.90 -0.64 15.53
C ILE A 390 24.65 -1.48 14.50
N SER A 391 23.95 -2.16 13.59
CA SER A 391 24.60 -3.01 12.59
C SER A 391 25.62 -2.24 11.77
N SER A 392 25.25 -1.06 11.26
CA SER A 392 26.14 -0.21 10.47
C SER A 392 27.38 0.23 11.27
N ARG A 393 27.21 0.61 12.54
CA ARG A 393 28.31 1.03 13.43
C ARG A 393 29.35 -0.07 13.63
N TYR A 394 28.94 -1.34 13.71
CA TYR A 394 29.83 -2.46 14.01
C TYR A 394 30.30 -3.27 12.79
N GLY A 395 30.09 -2.74 11.57
CA GLY A 395 30.60 -3.35 10.33
C GLY A 395 29.54 -4.01 9.44
N GLY A 396 28.28 -3.64 9.61
CA GLY A 396 27.15 -4.06 8.77
C GLY A 396 26.95 -5.57 8.79
N GLU A 397 27.08 -6.21 7.63
CA GLU A 397 26.93 -7.65 7.47
C GLU A 397 27.86 -8.48 8.36
N VAL A 398 29.11 -8.03 8.55
CA VAL A 398 30.09 -8.73 9.38
C VAL A 398 29.59 -8.79 10.83
N TYR A 399 29.02 -7.68 11.32
CA TYR A 399 28.38 -7.65 12.63
C TYR A 399 27.18 -8.59 12.70
N VAL A 400 26.29 -8.55 11.70
CA VAL A 400 25.12 -9.42 11.71
C VAL A 400 25.50 -10.90 11.70
N THR A 401 26.55 -11.29 10.97
CA THR A 401 27.05 -12.66 10.97
C THR A 401 27.53 -13.09 12.36
N ARG A 402 28.21 -12.19 13.09
CA ARG A 402 28.57 -12.41 14.51
C ARG A 402 27.33 -12.48 15.40
N LEU A 403 26.32 -11.66 15.14
CA LEU A 403 25.04 -11.64 15.87
C LEU A 403 24.29 -12.95 15.75
N PHE A 404 24.08 -13.47 14.54
CA PHE A 404 23.48 -14.80 14.35
C PHE A 404 24.30 -15.91 15.01
N SER A 405 25.62 -15.76 15.08
CA SER A 405 26.48 -16.70 15.81
C SER A 405 26.31 -16.61 17.33
N ALA A 406 26.11 -15.41 17.89
CA ALA A 406 25.80 -15.22 19.32
C ALA A 406 24.38 -15.72 19.67
N LEU A 407 23.39 -15.45 18.81
CA LEU A 407 22.02 -15.95 18.99
C LEU A 407 21.98 -17.47 19.09
N ARG A 408 22.68 -18.19 18.19
CA ARG A 408 22.75 -19.66 18.23
C ARG A 408 23.44 -20.25 19.47
N ARG A 409 24.36 -19.50 20.07
CA ARG A 409 25.03 -19.92 21.33
C ARG A 409 24.16 -19.65 22.55
N SER A 410 23.19 -18.76 22.42
CA SER A 410 22.27 -18.42 23.50
C SER A 410 21.30 -19.59 23.70
N GLU A 411 21.16 -20.05 24.95
CA GLU A 411 20.26 -21.15 25.29
C GLU A 411 18.79 -20.80 25.03
N LYS A 412 18.43 -19.53 25.23
CA LYS A 412 17.08 -19.00 24.95
C LYS A 412 17.16 -17.51 24.58
N VAL A 413 16.46 -17.11 23.52
CA VAL A 413 16.30 -15.70 23.12
C VAL A 413 14.81 -15.36 23.04
N ASP A 414 14.23 -14.97 24.17
CA ASP A 414 12.78 -14.77 24.37
C ASP A 414 12.40 -13.40 24.94
N SER A 415 13.40 -12.52 25.12
CA SER A 415 13.26 -11.24 25.81
C SER A 415 14.21 -10.19 25.26
N THR A 416 13.85 -8.91 25.37
CA THR A 416 14.74 -7.77 25.08
C THR A 416 16.10 -7.95 25.74
N ARG A 417 16.14 -8.42 27.00
CA ARG A 417 17.38 -8.69 27.72
C ARG A 417 18.28 -9.67 26.96
N SER A 418 17.75 -10.84 26.56
CA SER A 418 18.51 -11.85 25.83
C SER A 418 18.99 -11.35 24.45
N VAL A 419 18.15 -10.56 23.76
CA VAL A 419 18.51 -9.92 22.48
C VAL A 419 19.68 -8.96 22.68
N VAL A 420 19.62 -8.05 23.65
CA VAL A 420 20.68 -7.06 23.88
C VAL A 420 21.99 -7.73 24.31
N MET A 421 21.92 -8.83 25.06
CA MET A 421 23.10 -9.64 25.39
C MET A 421 23.78 -10.20 24.14
N ALA A 422 23.02 -10.80 23.22
CA ALA A 422 23.56 -11.31 21.96
C ALA A 422 24.11 -10.18 21.07
N MET A 423 23.44 -9.02 21.04
CA MET A 423 23.91 -7.83 20.32
C MET A 423 25.22 -7.27 20.89
N SER A 424 25.39 -7.31 22.21
CA SER A 424 26.62 -6.91 22.91
C SER A 424 27.77 -7.87 22.63
N GLU A 425 27.50 -9.18 22.72
CA GLU A 425 28.48 -10.22 22.38
C GLU A 425 28.98 -10.09 20.93
N ALA A 426 28.07 -9.83 19.98
CA ALA A 426 28.40 -9.63 18.58
C ALA A 426 29.22 -8.35 18.31
N ALA A 427 29.03 -7.33 19.14
CA ALA A 427 29.76 -6.07 19.08
C ALA A 427 31.15 -6.20 19.71
N GLY A 428 31.33 -7.15 20.64
CA GLY A 428 32.52 -7.26 21.48
C GLY A 428 32.57 -6.19 22.57
N GLU A 429 31.46 -5.49 22.84
CA GLU A 429 31.36 -4.49 23.91
C GLU A 429 29.95 -4.44 24.51
N ASN A 430 29.84 -3.92 25.74
CA ASN A 430 28.56 -3.81 26.44
C ASN A 430 27.68 -2.71 25.83
N LEU A 431 26.57 -3.10 25.17
CA LEU A 431 25.61 -2.15 24.59
C LEU A 431 24.51 -1.71 25.56
N ALA A 432 24.42 -2.28 26.77
CA ALA A 432 23.37 -1.94 27.71
C ALA A 432 23.23 -0.44 28.04
N PRO A 433 24.32 0.35 28.20
CA PRO A 433 24.22 1.79 28.37
C PRO A 433 23.54 2.50 27.19
N LEU A 434 23.82 2.05 25.96
CA LEU A 434 23.19 2.58 24.74
C LEU A 434 21.69 2.25 24.72
N PHE A 435 21.32 1.01 24.99
CA PHE A 435 19.91 0.60 25.00
C PHE A 435 19.11 1.32 26.10
N ARG A 436 19.69 1.50 27.29
CA ARG A 436 19.07 2.31 28.36
C ARG A 436 18.88 3.76 27.95
N HIS A 437 19.86 4.35 27.25
CA HIS A 437 19.73 5.69 26.68
C HIS A 437 18.62 5.78 25.61
N LEU A 438 18.47 4.73 24.81
CA LEU A 438 17.38 4.57 23.84
C LEU A 438 16.03 4.23 24.50
N GLY A 439 15.98 4.17 25.84
CA GLY A 439 14.76 4.01 26.62
C GLY A 439 14.26 2.59 26.81
N PHE A 440 15.09 1.60 26.52
CA PHE A 440 14.82 0.20 26.86
C PHE A 440 14.97 -0.04 28.37
N ARG A 441 14.07 -0.82 28.94
CA ARG A 441 14.00 -1.21 30.36
C ARG A 441 14.55 -2.62 30.55
N ASP A 442 14.94 -2.92 31.79
CA ASP A 442 15.39 -4.25 32.22
C ASP A 442 16.56 -4.84 31.40
N VAL A 443 17.32 -3.97 30.73
CA VAL A 443 18.56 -4.31 30.04
C VAL A 443 19.69 -4.40 31.06
N VAL A 444 20.40 -5.53 31.06
CA VAL A 444 21.53 -5.79 31.96
C VAL A 444 22.85 -5.60 31.23
N ASP A 445 23.88 -5.18 31.97
CA ASP A 445 25.23 -5.03 31.44
C ASP A 445 25.79 -6.39 31.01
N TRP A 446 26.32 -6.45 29.79
CA TRP A 446 27.07 -7.60 29.31
C TRP A 446 28.46 -7.59 29.93
N THR A 447 28.77 -8.58 30.76
CA THR A 447 30.04 -8.68 31.49
C THR A 447 31.13 -9.44 30.73
N GLY A 448 30.92 -9.71 29.44
CA GLY A 448 31.72 -10.68 28.70
C GLY A 448 31.25 -12.12 28.92
N ASP A 449 31.56 -13.00 27.98
CA ASP A 449 31.29 -14.43 28.12
C ASP A 449 32.34 -15.11 29.03
N PRO A 450 31.95 -15.69 30.18
CA PRO A 450 32.82 -16.54 30.98
C PRO A 450 33.31 -17.77 30.22
N ALA A 451 32.68 -18.20 29.10
CA ALA A 451 33.14 -19.35 28.31
C ALA A 451 34.44 -19.08 27.54
N SER A 452 34.86 -17.82 27.40
CA SER A 452 36.26 -17.48 27.04
C SER A 452 37.25 -17.75 28.18
N GLN A 453 36.78 -17.79 29.43
CA GLN A 453 37.56 -18.10 30.63
C GLN A 453 37.35 -19.55 31.14
N ASN A 454 36.26 -20.22 30.77
CA ASN A 454 35.83 -21.51 31.35
C ASN A 454 35.98 -22.74 30.42
N ARG A 455 36.76 -22.66 29.33
CA ARG A 455 37.36 -23.87 28.71
C ARG A 455 38.30 -24.64 29.68
N GLN A 456 38.46 -24.18 30.91
CA GLN A 456 39.28 -24.82 31.93
C GLN A 456 38.53 -25.59 33.02
N ARG A 457 37.19 -25.51 33.17
CA ARG A 457 36.50 -26.23 34.28
C ARG A 457 35.07 -26.72 33.96
N SER A 458 35.03 -27.91 33.35
CA SER A 458 34.24 -29.08 33.78
C SER A 458 32.79 -28.91 34.31
N SER A 459 31.85 -29.44 33.52
CA SER A 459 30.90 -30.54 33.81
C SER A 459 29.77 -30.43 34.87
N GLY A 460 28.55 -30.77 34.41
CA GLY A 460 27.41 -31.32 35.18
C GLY A 460 26.34 -30.28 35.53
N GLY A 461 25.02 -30.47 35.40
CA GLY A 461 24.15 -31.59 35.05
C GLY A 461 22.68 -31.09 35.03
N SER A 462 21.80 -31.89 34.44
CA SER A 462 20.37 -31.68 34.06
C SER A 462 19.35 -31.37 35.18
N VAL A 463 18.15 -30.86 34.81
CA VAL A 463 16.79 -31.51 34.95
C VAL A 463 15.62 -30.48 34.82
N LEU A 464 14.61 -30.78 33.97
CA LEU A 464 13.24 -30.18 33.79
C LEU A 464 12.22 -30.74 34.84
N PRO A 465 10.88 -30.48 34.91
CA PRO A 465 9.93 -29.79 33.99
C PRO A 465 8.75 -28.96 34.64
N GLY A 466 7.81 -28.48 33.80
CA GLY A 466 6.37 -28.20 34.10
C GLY A 466 5.93 -26.74 33.90
N SER A 467 5.28 -26.30 32.81
CA SER A 467 3.84 -26.38 32.41
C SER A 467 2.87 -25.96 33.52
N THR A 468 1.93 -25.01 33.37
CA THR A 468 0.97 -24.73 32.27
C THR A 468 0.43 -23.28 32.36
N ASP A 469 -0.13 -22.75 31.27
CA ASP A 469 -1.48 -22.13 31.19
C ASP A 469 -1.59 -21.09 30.04
N ASP A 470 -2.07 -21.59 28.90
CA ASP A 470 -3.28 -21.16 28.21
C ASP A 470 -3.69 -19.68 28.27
N SER A 471 -3.26 -18.88 27.27
CA SER A 471 -4.03 -17.71 26.78
C SER A 471 -3.45 -17.04 25.51
N LEU A 472 -2.79 -17.78 24.62
CA LEU A 472 -2.08 -17.20 23.46
C LEU A 472 -2.72 -17.44 22.08
N ALA A 473 -3.89 -18.09 22.03
CA ALA A 473 -4.52 -18.53 20.78
C ALA A 473 -5.40 -17.47 20.06
N ALA A 474 -5.43 -16.20 20.51
CA ALA A 474 -6.34 -15.20 19.94
C ALA A 474 -5.73 -13.81 19.67
N ALA A 475 -4.42 -13.61 19.88
CA ALA A 475 -3.80 -12.28 19.81
C ALA A 475 -2.96 -12.01 18.53
N PHE A 476 -2.82 -12.98 17.63
CA PHE A 476 -1.89 -12.91 16.48
C PHE A 476 -2.52 -12.40 15.16
N THR A 477 -3.41 -11.41 15.23
CA THR A 477 -4.11 -10.84 14.06
C THR A 477 -3.58 -9.45 13.62
N LEU A 478 -2.34 -9.08 13.94
CA LEU A 478 -1.84 -7.71 13.69
C LEU A 478 -0.56 -7.75 12.86
N LEU A 479 -0.71 -7.45 11.57
CA LEU A 479 0.29 -7.59 10.52
C LEU A 479 0.21 -6.39 9.56
N GLY A 480 0.25 -5.17 10.10
CA GLY A 480 -0.08 -3.96 9.34
C GLY A 480 1.06 -3.26 8.60
N LEU A 481 2.33 -3.71 8.71
CA LEU A 481 3.30 -2.68 9.07
C LEU A 481 4.30 -2.06 8.10
N ALA A 482 4.73 -2.73 7.04
CA ALA A 482 5.70 -2.08 6.14
C ALA A 482 5.04 -1.26 5.01
N ILE A 483 3.73 -1.40 4.81
CA ILE A 483 3.05 -0.87 3.61
C ILE A 483 2.23 0.36 3.93
N GLY A 484 1.45 0.28 5.02
CA GLY A 484 0.53 1.35 5.37
C GLY A 484 1.29 2.60 5.71
N LEU A 485 2.50 2.49 6.23
CA LEU A 485 3.30 3.63 6.62
C LEU A 485 3.97 4.36 5.46
N VAL A 486 4.40 3.66 4.40
CA VAL A 486 4.88 4.33 3.18
C VAL A 486 3.70 4.91 2.40
N ALA A 487 2.55 4.22 2.37
CA ALA A 487 1.31 4.77 1.81
C ALA A 487 0.77 5.97 2.62
N TYR A 488 0.86 5.94 3.95
CA TYR A 488 0.45 6.99 4.90
C TYR A 488 1.42 8.17 4.90
N LEU A 489 2.73 7.96 4.73
CA LEU A 489 3.70 9.06 4.62
C LEU A 489 3.63 9.74 3.24
N VAL A 490 3.28 9.01 2.19
CA VAL A 490 2.89 9.58 0.88
C VAL A 490 1.54 10.30 0.99
N ASP A 491 0.57 9.74 1.72
CA ASP A 491 -0.72 10.37 2.02
C ASP A 491 -0.55 11.66 2.84
N GLN A 492 0.34 11.69 3.83
CA GLN A 492 0.69 12.87 4.64
C GLN A 492 1.40 13.96 3.82
N ARG A 493 2.15 13.59 2.78
CA ARG A 493 2.74 14.55 1.82
C ARG A 493 1.70 15.11 0.86
N VAL A 494 0.79 14.28 0.37
CA VAL A 494 -0.35 14.70 -0.45
C VAL A 494 -1.32 15.58 0.36
N ARG A 495 -1.57 15.25 1.64
CA ARG A 495 -2.35 16.08 2.58
C ARG A 495 -1.69 17.43 2.85
N ARG A 496 -0.37 17.49 3.10
CA ARG A 496 0.36 18.76 3.27
C ARG A 496 0.37 19.61 2.00
N GLU A 497 0.49 19.01 0.82
CA GLU A 497 0.40 19.75 -0.45
C GLU A 497 -1.03 20.23 -0.75
N LEU A 498 -2.05 19.45 -0.41
CA LEU A 498 -3.47 19.86 -0.49
C LEU A 498 -3.82 20.95 0.52
N GLU A 499 -3.27 20.93 1.73
CA GLU A 499 -3.41 22.01 2.73
C GLU A 499 -2.71 23.28 2.26
N THR A 500 -1.50 23.17 1.71
CA THR A 500 -0.76 24.30 1.12
C THR A 500 -1.49 24.90 -0.09
N TYR A 501 -2.14 24.07 -0.91
CA TYR A 501 -3.00 24.52 -2.02
C TYR A 501 -4.30 25.18 -1.52
N ARG A 502 -4.94 24.64 -0.48
CA ARG A 502 -6.13 25.24 0.15
C ARG A 502 -5.81 26.59 0.79
N GLU A 503 -4.62 26.76 1.36
CA GLU A 503 -4.19 27.98 2.02
C GLU A 503 -3.80 29.07 1.01
N LYS A 504 -3.08 28.71 -0.07
CA LYS A 504 -2.84 29.62 -1.22
C LYS A 504 -4.14 30.08 -1.88
N TRP A 505 -5.08 29.17 -2.10
CA TRP A 505 -6.37 29.49 -2.70
C TRP A 505 -7.25 30.39 -1.80
N ARG A 506 -7.21 30.19 -0.48
CA ARG A 506 -7.86 31.10 0.49
C ARG A 506 -7.27 32.51 0.47
N ILE A 507 -5.95 32.64 0.35
CA ILE A 507 -5.26 33.93 0.30
C ILE A 507 -5.54 34.65 -1.03
N GLU A 508 -5.56 33.94 -2.15
CA GLU A 508 -5.88 34.50 -3.47
C GLU A 508 -7.34 35.01 -3.55
N ILE A 509 -8.29 34.34 -2.89
CA ILE A 509 -9.68 34.81 -2.82
C ILE A 509 -9.85 35.99 -1.84
N ALA A 510 -9.11 36.01 -0.73
CA ALA A 510 -9.17 37.10 0.25
C ALA A 510 -8.48 38.40 -0.23
N THR A 511 -7.63 38.32 -1.25
CA THR A 511 -6.86 39.46 -1.78
C THR A 511 -7.36 40.00 -3.12
N GLN A 512 -8.39 39.40 -3.73
CA GLN A 512 -9.05 40.00 -4.88
C GLN A 512 -9.94 41.17 -4.42
N PRO A 513 -9.67 42.41 -4.89
CA PRO A 513 -10.52 43.54 -4.53
C PRO A 513 -11.92 43.32 -5.13
N SER A 514 -12.94 43.49 -4.29
CA SER A 514 -14.35 43.44 -4.69
C SER A 514 -14.56 44.29 -5.96
N PRO A 515 -15.11 43.72 -7.05
CA PRO A 515 -15.45 44.49 -8.23
C PRO A 515 -16.55 45.47 -7.85
N ARG A 516 -16.21 46.77 -7.89
CA ARG A 516 -17.14 47.86 -7.65
C ARG A 516 -18.36 47.71 -8.58
N GLY A 517 -19.52 47.49 -7.97
CA GLY A 517 -20.83 47.90 -8.44
C GLY A 517 -21.39 48.89 -7.44
#